data_AF-A0A7S4ES82-F1
#
_entry.id   AF-A0A7S4ES82-F1
#
_cell.length_a   1.000
_cell.length_b   1.000
_cell.length_c   1.000
_cell.angle_alpha   90.00
_cell.angle_beta   90.00
_cell.angle_gamma   90.00
#
_symmetry.space_group_name_H-M   'P 1'
#
loop_
_entity.id
_entity.type
_entity.pdbx_description
1 polymer ?
#
loop_
_entity_poly.entity_id
_entity_poly.type
_entity_poly.pdbx_seq_one_letter_code
_entity_poly.pdbx_strand_id
1 'polypeptide(L)'
;EYAFFPDRLPPPALPLLDFPSLLHPCAVNLNARIMDIYVNKVRVAVCEAGDDAQYGSSVVADVNVLQAISKRVHYGMFVAEAKFRAHEAQYRALIEAGDEAGIMALLTDAAVEARVLQRVRRKAETFGQDIEAAEAPASASRKLDPEAIVNLYLEHIIPLTKEAEVKYLLQRLGNTRIAYHGSADGCCAAIAAAHAAVAGVAGAPEAAPA
;
A
#
# COMPACT_ATOMS: atom_id res chain seq x y z
N GLU A 1 3.02 -7.89 -3.15
CA GLU A 1 1.78 -7.64 -3.91
C GLU A 1 0.60 -7.89 -2.98
N TYR A 2 -0.47 -7.12 -3.09
CA TYR A 2 -1.64 -7.22 -2.19
C TYR A 2 -2.92 -7.23 -3.00
N ALA A 3 -3.76 -8.25 -2.82
CA ALA A 3 -5.02 -8.38 -3.54
C ALA A 3 -6.11 -7.48 -2.94
N PHE A 4 -6.93 -6.88 -3.80
CA PHE A 4 -8.11 -6.12 -3.38
C PHE A 4 -9.26 -7.04 -2.92
N PHE A 5 -9.30 -8.28 -3.41
CA PHE A 5 -10.29 -9.30 -3.07
C PHE A 5 -9.59 -10.62 -2.70
N PRO A 6 -8.91 -10.71 -1.54
CA PRO A 6 -8.11 -11.88 -1.16
C PRO A 6 -8.93 -13.17 -1.05
N ASP A 7 -10.18 -13.06 -0.61
CA ASP A 7 -11.18 -14.11 -0.47
C ASP A 7 -11.66 -14.71 -1.80
N ARG A 8 -11.25 -14.14 -2.95
CA ARG A 8 -11.60 -14.62 -4.29
C ARG A 8 -10.43 -15.16 -5.08
N LEU A 9 -9.25 -15.30 -4.47
CA LEU A 9 -8.07 -15.81 -5.16
C LEU A 9 -8.17 -17.33 -5.34
N PRO A 10 -8.03 -17.86 -6.57
CA PRO A 10 -7.92 -19.29 -6.78
C PRO A 10 -6.59 -19.81 -6.23
N PRO A 11 -6.48 -21.13 -5.93
CA PRO A 11 -5.20 -21.72 -5.58
C PRO A 11 -4.19 -21.53 -6.73
N PRO A 12 -2.90 -21.31 -6.43
CA PRO A 12 -1.87 -21.17 -7.44
C PRO A 12 -1.81 -22.40 -8.36
N ALA A 13 -1.88 -22.18 -9.67
CA ALA A 13 -1.70 -23.24 -10.68
C ALA A 13 -0.23 -23.61 -10.91
N LEU A 14 0.69 -22.77 -10.42
CA LEU A 14 2.13 -22.92 -10.56
C LEU A 14 2.78 -23.21 -9.20
N PRO A 15 3.94 -23.89 -9.17
CA PRO A 15 4.72 -24.04 -7.95
C PRO A 15 5.00 -22.68 -7.31
N LEU A 16 4.93 -22.64 -5.98
CA LEU A 16 5.25 -21.44 -5.23
C LEU A 16 6.73 -21.08 -5.39
N LEU A 17 6.98 -19.79 -5.61
CA LEU A 17 8.34 -19.26 -5.61
C LEU A 17 8.82 -19.09 -4.17
N ASP A 18 10.07 -19.47 -3.92
CA ASP A 18 10.73 -19.24 -2.64
C ASP A 18 11.29 -17.81 -2.61
N PHE A 19 10.62 -16.93 -1.86
CA PHE A 19 11.04 -15.54 -1.67
C PHE A 19 11.79 -15.39 -0.35
N PRO A 20 12.84 -14.55 -0.29
CA PRO A 20 13.53 -14.30 0.97
C PRO A 20 12.58 -13.66 1.99
N SER A 21 12.62 -14.16 3.22
CA SER A 21 11.85 -13.60 4.35
C SER A 21 12.47 -12.28 4.82
N LEU A 22 12.17 -11.21 4.10
CA LEU A 22 12.68 -9.87 4.38
C LEU A 22 11.83 -9.11 5.40
N LEU A 23 10.53 -9.38 5.45
CA LEU A 23 9.58 -8.74 6.35
C LEU A 23 9.17 -9.68 7.47
N HIS A 24 8.98 -9.14 8.67
CA HIS A 24 8.20 -9.80 9.70
C HIS A 24 6.77 -10.14 9.21
N PRO A 25 6.23 -11.32 9.56
CA PRO A 25 4.86 -11.71 9.24
C PRO A 25 3.84 -10.67 9.74
N CYS A 26 2.94 -10.19 8.88
CA CYS A 26 1.89 -9.24 9.27
C CYS A 26 0.64 -9.39 8.41
N ALA A 27 -0.49 -8.88 8.91
CA ALA A 27 -1.79 -8.93 8.22
C ALA A 27 -2.20 -7.57 7.61
N VAL A 28 -1.23 -6.67 7.39
CA VAL A 28 -1.51 -5.30 6.93
C VAL A 28 -1.92 -5.31 5.45
N ASN A 29 -3.18 -4.97 5.19
CA ASN A 29 -3.70 -4.71 3.84
C ASN A 29 -4.60 -3.46 3.86
N LEU A 30 -4.17 -2.41 3.16
CA LEU A 30 -4.87 -1.12 3.07
C LEU A 30 -5.69 -0.97 1.78
N ASN A 31 -5.87 -2.04 1.00
CA ASN A 31 -6.53 -1.96 -0.31
C ASN A 31 -7.98 -1.44 -0.24
N ALA A 32 -8.72 -1.71 0.82
CA ALA A 32 -10.06 -1.14 1.00
C ALA A 32 -10.02 0.41 1.05
N ARG A 33 -9.05 0.97 1.79
CA ARG A 33 -8.83 2.43 1.85
C ARG A 33 -8.28 2.99 0.54
N ILE A 34 -7.39 2.26 -0.12
CA ILE A 34 -6.86 2.65 -1.43
C ILE A 34 -7.97 2.73 -2.46
N MET A 35 -8.87 1.75 -2.49
CA MET A 35 -10.03 1.74 -3.39
C MET A 35 -10.92 2.95 -3.15
N ASP A 36 -11.25 3.24 -1.88
CA ASP A 36 -12.06 4.41 -1.50
C ASP A 36 -11.41 5.73 -1.98
N ILE A 37 -10.13 5.94 -1.68
CA ILE A 37 -9.38 7.12 -2.11
C ILE A 37 -9.33 7.21 -3.64
N TYR A 38 -9.14 6.09 -4.33
CA TYR A 38 -9.10 6.08 -5.78
C TYR A 38 -10.42 6.57 -6.39
N VAL A 39 -11.52 5.94 -5.98
CA VAL A 39 -12.87 6.23 -6.49
C VAL A 39 -13.31 7.65 -6.14
N ASN A 40 -13.05 8.09 -4.91
CA ASN A 40 -13.64 9.33 -4.37
C ASN A 40 -12.73 10.55 -4.48
N LYS A 41 -11.42 10.37 -4.68
CA LYS A 41 -10.44 11.47 -4.71
C LYS A 41 -9.62 11.49 -5.98
N VAL A 42 -8.91 10.39 -6.28
CA VAL A 42 -7.99 10.34 -7.43
C VAL A 42 -8.74 10.51 -8.75
N ARG A 43 -9.79 9.72 -8.98
CA ARG A 43 -10.60 9.80 -10.21
C ARG A 43 -11.17 11.19 -10.41
N VAL A 44 -11.72 11.80 -9.36
CA VAL A 44 -12.37 13.12 -9.41
C VAL A 44 -11.37 14.24 -9.70
N ALA A 45 -10.13 14.12 -9.20
CA ALA A 45 -9.09 15.12 -9.42
C ALA A 45 -8.44 15.03 -10.80
N VAL A 46 -8.46 13.86 -11.44
CA VAL A 46 -7.72 13.57 -12.68
C VAL A 46 -8.62 13.57 -13.91
N CYS A 47 -9.88 13.16 -13.78
CA CYS A 47 -10.80 13.01 -14.89
C CYS A 47 -11.81 14.17 -14.92
N GLU A 48 -12.07 14.70 -16.12
CA GLU A 48 -13.17 15.62 -16.36
C GLU A 48 -14.51 14.90 -16.19
N ALA A 49 -15.55 15.64 -15.79
CA ALA A 49 -16.90 15.11 -15.72
C ALA A 49 -17.45 14.89 -17.13
N GLY A 50 -17.99 13.69 -17.39
CA GLY A 50 -18.55 13.35 -18.69
C GLY A 50 -18.67 11.85 -18.88
N ASP A 51 -19.14 11.46 -20.05
CA ASP A 51 -19.20 10.07 -20.49
C ASP A 51 -18.82 9.99 -21.97
N ASP A 52 -17.67 9.38 -22.25
CA ASP A 52 -17.14 9.15 -23.60
C ASP A 52 -17.41 7.72 -24.11
N ALA A 53 -18.20 6.94 -23.35
CA ALA A 53 -18.53 5.53 -23.58
C ALA A 53 -17.34 4.55 -23.62
N GLN A 54 -16.13 4.96 -23.20
CA GLN A 54 -14.94 4.10 -23.21
C GLN A 54 -14.73 3.29 -21.93
N TYR A 55 -15.80 2.67 -21.44
CA TYR A 55 -15.81 1.97 -20.15
C TYR A 55 -14.74 0.88 -20.03
N GLY A 56 -14.50 0.11 -21.11
CA GLY A 56 -13.51 -0.97 -21.10
C GLY A 56 -12.08 -0.43 -20.91
N SER A 57 -11.72 0.60 -21.66
CA SER A 57 -10.42 1.27 -21.56
C SER A 57 -10.24 1.92 -20.18
N SER A 58 -11.28 2.57 -19.67
CA SER A 58 -11.26 3.19 -18.34
C SER A 58 -11.03 2.15 -17.23
N VAL A 59 -11.76 1.03 -17.23
CA VAL A 59 -11.58 -0.02 -16.21
C VAL A 59 -10.18 -0.63 -16.25
N VAL A 60 -9.60 -0.84 -17.43
CA VAL A 60 -8.23 -1.35 -17.55
C VAL A 60 -7.23 -0.34 -16.98
N ALA A 61 -7.41 0.96 -17.26
CA ALA A 61 -6.60 2.01 -16.68
C ALA A 61 -6.76 2.09 -15.14
N ASP A 62 -8.00 2.00 -14.65
CA ASP A 62 -8.33 2.01 -13.22
C ASP A 62 -7.60 0.89 -12.46
N VAL A 63 -7.65 -0.34 -12.98
CA VAL A 63 -6.98 -1.50 -12.38
C VAL A 63 -5.47 -1.26 -12.31
N ASN A 64 -4.85 -0.74 -13.37
CA ASN A 64 -3.43 -0.45 -13.38
C ASN A 64 -3.04 0.59 -12.31
N VAL A 65 -3.83 1.66 -12.18
CA VAL A 65 -3.57 2.71 -11.19
C VAL A 65 -3.77 2.18 -9.76
N LEU A 66 -4.85 1.42 -9.51
CA LEU A 66 -5.11 0.78 -8.22
C LEU A 66 -3.97 -0.16 -7.81
N GLN A 67 -3.48 -0.99 -8.73
CA GLN A 67 -2.34 -1.87 -8.48
C GLN A 67 -1.05 -1.08 -8.20
N ALA A 68 -0.79 -0.02 -8.97
CA ALA A 68 0.39 0.82 -8.78
C ALA A 68 0.38 1.54 -7.42
N ILE A 69 -0.77 2.11 -7.02
CA ILE A 69 -0.94 2.75 -5.71
C ILE A 69 -0.79 1.72 -4.60
N SER A 70 -1.46 0.56 -4.72
CA SER A 70 -1.35 -0.51 -3.75
C SER A 70 0.09 -0.94 -3.53
N LYS A 71 0.82 -1.20 -4.62
CA LYS A 71 2.23 -1.55 -4.54
C LYS A 71 3.06 -0.46 -3.86
N ARG A 72 2.86 0.81 -4.22
CA ARG A 72 3.60 1.95 -3.65
C ARG A 72 3.37 2.10 -2.15
N VAL A 73 2.12 2.03 -1.71
CA VAL A 73 1.70 2.19 -0.31
C VAL A 73 2.22 1.03 0.52
N HIS A 74 1.99 -0.21 0.08
CA HIS A 74 2.43 -1.40 0.83
C HIS A 74 3.95 -1.59 0.80
N TYR A 75 4.67 -1.00 -0.16
CA TYR A 75 6.13 -0.93 -0.10
C TYR A 75 6.63 -0.17 1.14
N GLY A 76 5.77 0.65 1.76
CA GLY A 76 6.02 1.24 3.07
C GLY A 76 6.45 0.22 4.12
N MET A 77 5.97 -1.03 4.08
CA MET A 77 6.40 -2.06 5.04
C MET A 77 7.89 -2.39 4.95
N PHE A 78 8.45 -2.40 3.73
CA PHE A 78 9.91 -2.57 3.55
C PHE A 78 10.69 -1.35 4.02
N VAL A 79 10.12 -0.15 3.85
CA VAL A 79 10.71 1.09 4.38
C VAL A 79 10.71 1.06 5.90
N ALA A 80 9.60 0.67 6.52
CA ALA A 80 9.47 0.51 7.97
C ALA A 80 10.45 -0.53 8.51
N GLU A 81 10.58 -1.69 7.87
CA GLU A 81 11.54 -2.71 8.28
C GLU A 81 12.99 -2.21 8.21
N ALA A 82 13.35 -1.48 7.15
CA ALA A 82 14.68 -0.88 7.03
C ALA A 82 14.93 0.16 8.14
N LYS A 83 13.95 1.03 8.43
CA LYS A 83 14.04 2.02 9.52
C LYS A 83 14.11 1.37 10.90
N PHE A 84 13.32 0.31 11.14
CA PHE A 84 13.34 -0.47 12.37
C PHE A 84 14.73 -1.05 12.60
N ARG A 85 15.32 -1.72 11.61
CA ARG A 85 16.66 -2.30 11.73
C ARG A 85 17.75 -1.25 11.98
N ALA A 86 17.62 -0.05 11.40
CA ALA A 86 18.57 1.03 11.62
C ALA A 86 18.50 1.63 13.04
N HIS A 87 17.31 1.64 13.66
CA HIS A 87 17.06 2.29 14.96
C HIS A 87 16.24 1.40 15.91
N GLU A 88 16.65 0.14 16.06
CA GLU A 88 15.83 -0.90 16.71
C GLU A 88 15.37 -0.51 18.12
N ALA A 89 16.29 -0.04 18.97
CA ALA A 89 15.97 0.28 20.36
C ALA A 89 14.88 1.38 20.48
N GLN A 90 14.90 2.38 19.60
CA GLN A 90 13.93 3.48 19.63
C GLN A 90 12.55 3.01 19.18
N TYR A 91 12.46 2.31 18.04
CA TYR A 91 11.20 1.78 17.56
C TYR A 91 10.63 0.73 18.52
N ARG A 92 11.48 -0.15 19.09
CA ARG A 92 11.04 -1.15 20.06
C ARG A 92 10.34 -0.53 21.26
N ALA A 93 10.94 0.50 21.86
CA ALA A 93 10.35 1.19 23.00
C ALA A 93 8.98 1.81 22.66
N LEU A 94 8.85 2.42 21.47
CA LEU A 94 7.58 3.00 21.01
C LEU A 94 6.52 1.93 20.71
N ILE A 95 6.91 0.80 20.10
CA ILE A 95 6.01 -0.32 19.79
C ILE A 95 5.51 -0.98 21.07
N GLU A 96 6.40 -1.24 22.05
CA GLU A 96 6.04 -1.83 23.34
C GLU A 96 5.10 -0.91 24.15
N ALA A 97 5.25 0.40 24.00
CA ALA A 97 4.35 1.39 24.59
C ALA A 97 3.02 1.55 23.83
N GLY A 98 2.88 0.97 22.63
CA GLY A 98 1.73 1.16 21.74
C GLY A 98 1.58 2.61 21.25
N ASP A 99 2.67 3.37 21.21
CA ASP A 99 2.64 4.80 20.89
C ASP A 99 2.64 5.05 19.37
N GLU A 100 1.46 4.91 18.76
CA GLU A 100 1.29 5.15 17.32
C GLU A 100 1.71 6.56 16.88
N ALA A 101 1.45 7.56 17.73
CA ALA A 101 1.77 8.95 17.45
C ALA A 101 3.29 9.19 17.47
N GLY A 102 3.98 8.62 18.46
CA GLY A 102 5.44 8.63 18.54
C GLY A 102 6.09 7.94 17.35
N ILE A 103 5.56 6.78 16.91
CA ILE A 103 6.02 6.09 15.70
C ILE A 103 5.82 7.00 14.47
N MET A 104 4.62 7.56 14.29
CA MET A 104 4.31 8.44 13.16
C MET A 104 5.24 9.67 13.10
N ALA A 105 5.54 10.27 14.26
CA ALA A 105 6.46 11.40 14.36
C ALA A 105 7.88 10.98 13.97
N LEU A 106 8.37 9.84 14.47
CA LEU A 106 9.70 9.33 14.15
C LEU A 106 9.85 8.94 12.67
N LEU A 107 8.77 8.48 12.03
CA LEU A 107 8.77 8.14 10.61
C LEU A 107 8.78 9.37 9.68
N THR A 108 8.33 10.52 10.17
CA THR A 108 8.11 11.73 9.36
C THR A 108 9.42 12.48 9.15
N ASP A 109 9.88 12.51 7.90
CA ASP A 109 11.00 13.34 7.45
C ASP A 109 10.48 14.33 6.40
N ALA A 110 10.20 15.55 6.84
CA ALA A 110 9.65 16.61 6.00
C ALA A 110 10.57 16.96 4.80
N ALA A 111 11.89 16.81 4.95
CA ALA A 111 12.84 17.08 3.88
C ALA A 111 12.83 15.97 2.81
N VAL A 112 12.61 14.72 3.20
CA VAL A 112 12.36 13.62 2.25
C VAL A 112 11.02 13.79 1.55
N GLU A 113 9.95 14.12 2.28
CA GLU A 113 8.62 14.34 1.70
C GLU A 113 8.64 15.48 0.67
N ALA A 114 9.26 16.62 0.99
CA ALA A 114 9.42 17.74 0.06
C ALA A 114 10.17 17.34 -1.23
N ARG A 115 11.25 16.56 -1.11
CA ARG A 115 12.01 16.03 -2.26
C ARG A 115 11.18 15.06 -3.10
N VAL A 116 10.35 14.23 -2.47
CA VAL A 116 9.42 13.34 -3.18
C VAL A 116 8.42 14.17 -3.99
N LEU A 117 7.79 15.19 -3.39
CA LEU A 117 6.81 16.05 -4.07
C LEU A 117 7.43 16.85 -5.22
N GLN A 118 8.63 17.40 -5.03
CA GLN A 118 9.36 18.09 -6.11
C GLN A 118 9.64 17.15 -7.28
N ARG A 119 9.98 15.89 -7.01
CA ARG A 119 10.21 14.90 -8.07
C ARG A 119 8.91 14.47 -8.74
N VAL A 120 7.81 14.32 -7.99
CA VAL A 120 6.48 14.02 -8.53
C VAL A 120 6.06 15.13 -9.50
N ARG A 121 6.18 16.39 -9.08
CA ARG A 121 5.95 17.57 -9.93
C ARG A 121 6.71 17.49 -11.24
N ARG A 122 8.05 17.35 -11.16
CA ARG A 122 8.89 17.29 -12.37
C ARG A 122 8.48 16.15 -13.30
N LYS A 123 8.15 14.98 -12.76
CA LYS A 123 7.68 13.84 -13.57
C LYS A 123 6.32 14.12 -14.22
N ALA A 124 5.38 14.69 -13.49
CA ALA A 124 4.07 15.07 -14.05
C ALA A 124 4.23 16.13 -15.15
N GLU A 125 5.09 17.12 -14.93
CA GLU A 125 5.43 18.13 -15.94
C GLU A 125 6.07 17.52 -17.18
N THR A 126 6.99 16.55 -17.04
CA THR A 126 7.67 15.92 -18.18
C THR A 126 6.78 14.95 -18.95
N PHE A 127 6.06 14.05 -18.27
CA PHE A 127 5.26 13.01 -18.92
C PHE A 127 3.85 13.46 -19.30
N GLY A 128 3.37 14.57 -18.75
CA GLY A 128 2.08 15.16 -19.09
C GLY A 128 2.11 16.02 -20.36
N GLN A 129 3.29 16.27 -20.94
CA GLN A 129 3.45 17.08 -22.15
C GLN A 129 3.01 16.31 -23.40
N ASP A 130 2.44 17.04 -24.35
CA ASP A 130 2.38 16.59 -25.74
C ASP A 130 3.71 16.89 -26.46
N ILE A 131 4.32 15.84 -27.01
CA ILE A 131 5.64 15.90 -27.65
C ILE A 131 5.57 16.69 -28.97
N GLU A 132 4.42 16.67 -29.66
CA GLU A 132 4.24 17.36 -30.94
C GLU A 132 3.79 18.83 -30.76
N ALA A 133 3.32 19.21 -29.57
CA ALA A 133 2.80 20.56 -29.30
C ALA A 133 3.88 21.58 -28.90
N ALA A 134 5.14 21.38 -29.30
CA ALA A 134 6.28 22.21 -28.90
C ALA A 134 6.16 23.71 -29.25
N GLU A 135 5.22 24.08 -30.13
CA GLU A 135 4.93 25.48 -30.53
C GLU A 135 3.74 26.12 -29.78
N ALA A 136 3.01 25.37 -28.94
CA ALA A 136 1.86 25.87 -28.18
C ALA A 136 2.27 26.44 -26.80
N PRO A 137 1.55 27.45 -26.26
CA PRO A 137 1.88 28.02 -24.95
C PRO A 137 1.84 26.96 -23.84
N ALA A 138 2.82 27.02 -22.93
CA ALA A 138 3.12 26.00 -21.91
C ALA A 138 1.98 25.64 -20.93
N SER A 139 0.90 26.42 -20.90
CA SER A 139 -0.30 26.18 -20.08
C SER A 139 -1.43 25.44 -20.81
N ALA A 140 -1.37 25.30 -22.13
CA ALA A 140 -2.44 24.70 -22.95
C ALA A 140 -2.11 23.29 -23.47
N SER A 141 -0.89 22.78 -23.24
CA SER A 141 -0.36 21.56 -23.86
C SER A 141 -0.20 20.35 -22.93
N ARG A 142 -0.72 20.42 -21.70
CA ARG A 142 -0.57 19.33 -20.72
C ARG A 142 -1.85 18.53 -20.57
N LYS A 143 -1.73 17.20 -20.69
CA LYS A 143 -2.85 16.24 -20.53
C LYS A 143 -3.37 16.18 -19.09
N LEU A 144 -2.54 16.56 -18.13
CA LEU A 144 -2.84 16.53 -16.69
C LEU A 144 -2.25 17.76 -16.01
N ASP A 145 -2.95 18.27 -14.99
CA ASP A 145 -2.43 19.31 -14.11
C ASP A 145 -1.38 18.73 -13.15
N PRO A 146 -0.10 19.16 -13.21
CA PRO A 146 0.93 18.69 -12.29
C PRO A 146 0.62 18.99 -10.82
N GLU A 147 -0.08 20.09 -10.51
CA GLU A 147 -0.42 20.44 -9.13
C GLU A 147 -1.44 19.48 -8.54
N ALA A 148 -2.47 19.10 -9.30
CA ALA A 148 -3.42 18.07 -8.90
C ALA A 148 -2.71 16.76 -8.51
N ILE A 149 -1.71 16.31 -9.29
CA ILE A 149 -0.94 15.10 -8.98
C ILE A 149 -0.10 15.26 -7.71
N VAL A 150 0.54 16.42 -7.51
CA VAL A 150 1.32 16.71 -6.30
C VAL A 150 0.42 16.68 -5.07
N ASN A 151 -0.77 17.30 -5.14
CA ASN A 151 -1.73 17.33 -4.05
C ASN A 151 -2.25 15.93 -3.70
N LEU A 152 -2.54 15.09 -4.72
CA LEU A 152 -2.91 13.69 -4.49
C LEU A 152 -1.82 12.92 -3.72
N TYR A 153 -0.54 13.16 -4.06
CA TYR A 153 0.56 12.54 -3.32
C TYR A 153 0.66 13.04 -1.88
N LEU A 154 0.57 14.36 -1.69
CA LEU A 154 0.68 15.01 -0.38
C LEU A 154 -0.45 14.61 0.56
N GLU A 155 -1.69 14.67 0.09
CA GLU A 155 -2.88 14.51 0.93
C GLU A 155 -3.30 13.06 1.12
N HIS A 156 -2.94 12.17 0.19
CA HIS A 156 -3.45 10.81 0.19
C HIS A 156 -2.35 9.74 0.16
N ILE A 157 -1.48 9.74 -0.85
CA ILE A 157 -0.53 8.63 -1.04
C ILE A 157 0.54 8.56 0.05
N ILE A 158 1.15 9.69 0.42
CA ILE A 158 2.17 9.76 1.47
C ILE A 158 1.57 9.38 2.83
N PRO A 159 0.43 9.97 3.27
CA PRO A 159 -0.22 9.57 4.51
C PRO A 159 -0.58 8.08 4.59
N LEU A 160 -1.13 7.50 3.51
CA LEU A 160 -1.45 6.06 3.49
C LEU A 160 -0.20 5.18 3.60
N THR A 161 0.90 5.61 2.98
CA THR A 161 2.17 4.89 3.08
C THR A 161 2.70 4.91 4.51
N LYS A 162 2.62 6.07 5.19
CA LYS A 162 2.99 6.17 6.62
C LYS A 162 2.08 5.34 7.52
N GLU A 163 0.79 5.28 7.23
CA GLU A 163 -0.13 4.37 7.94
C GLU A 163 0.27 2.90 7.77
N ALA A 164 0.68 2.48 6.56
CA ALA A 164 1.19 1.13 6.34
C ALA A 164 2.47 0.87 7.16
N GLU A 165 3.38 1.85 7.23
CA GLU A 165 4.59 1.80 8.04
C GLU A 165 4.26 1.64 9.54
N VAL A 166 3.35 2.46 10.08
CA VAL A 166 2.93 2.38 11.50
C VAL A 166 2.27 1.04 11.82
N LYS A 167 1.28 0.61 11.03
CA LYS A 167 0.56 -0.66 11.24
C LYS A 167 1.49 -1.87 11.19
N TYR A 168 2.50 -1.82 10.33
CA TYR A 168 3.53 -2.84 10.26
C TYR A 168 4.39 -2.87 11.53
N LEU A 169 4.88 -1.71 11.97
CA LEU A 169 5.74 -1.60 13.16
C LEU A 169 5.03 -2.07 14.43
N LEU A 170 3.73 -1.77 14.58
CA LEU A 170 2.95 -2.25 15.72
C LEU A 170 2.82 -3.79 15.77
N GLN A 171 2.88 -4.46 14.62
CA GLN A 171 2.88 -5.93 14.54
C GLN A 171 4.29 -6.53 14.56
N ARG A 172 5.34 -5.69 14.55
CA ARG A 172 6.71 -6.13 14.30
C ARG A 172 7.35 -6.94 15.42
N LEU A 173 6.90 -6.72 16.66
CA LEU A 173 7.37 -7.43 17.85
C LEU A 173 6.43 -8.56 18.29
N GLY A 174 5.22 -8.63 17.72
CA GLY A 174 4.23 -9.61 18.10
C GLY A 174 4.43 -10.94 17.41
N ASN A 175 4.09 -12.04 18.09
CA ASN A 175 3.81 -13.28 17.39
C ASN A 175 2.46 -13.10 16.70
N THR A 176 2.46 -12.86 15.39
CA THR A 176 1.22 -12.87 14.59
C THR A 176 0.49 -14.17 14.92
N ARG A 177 -0.82 -14.13 15.17
CA ARG A 177 -1.62 -15.35 15.42
C ARG A 177 -2.69 -15.39 14.37
N ILE A 178 -2.75 -16.49 13.62
CA ILE A 178 -3.80 -16.68 12.62
C ILE A 178 -4.98 -17.32 13.33
N ALA A 179 -6.09 -16.59 13.43
CA ALA A 179 -7.34 -17.14 13.92
C ALA A 179 -8.09 -17.88 12.80
N TYR A 180 -8.72 -19.00 13.12
CA TYR A 180 -9.61 -19.73 12.21
C TYR A 180 -10.96 -19.99 12.86
N HIS A 181 -11.99 -20.18 12.03
CA HIS A 181 -13.33 -20.54 12.50
C HIS A 181 -13.56 -22.05 12.35
N GLY A 182 -14.06 -22.71 13.40
CA GLY A 182 -14.35 -24.16 13.40
C GLY A 182 -13.41 -24.97 14.30
N SER A 183 -13.44 -26.31 14.16
CA SER A 183 -12.59 -27.21 14.95
C SER A 183 -11.14 -27.25 14.44
N ALA A 184 -10.20 -27.61 15.32
CA ALA A 184 -8.77 -27.70 15.00
C ALA A 184 -8.42 -28.73 13.91
N ASP A 185 -9.31 -29.70 13.67
CA ASP A 185 -9.18 -30.69 12.60
C ASP A 185 -9.91 -30.27 11.31
N GLY A 186 -10.48 -29.07 11.27
CA GLY A 186 -11.27 -28.57 10.15
C GLY A 186 -10.44 -28.00 9.00
N CYS A 187 -11.06 -27.90 7.81
CA CYS A 187 -10.42 -27.32 6.62
C CYS A 187 -9.90 -25.89 6.88
N CYS A 188 -10.63 -25.09 7.65
CA CYS A 188 -10.22 -23.73 8.02
C CYS A 188 -8.96 -23.71 8.90
N ALA A 189 -8.77 -24.70 9.78
CA ALA A 189 -7.58 -24.84 10.61
C ALA A 189 -6.36 -25.24 9.75
N ALA A 190 -6.55 -26.15 8.80
CA ALA A 190 -5.51 -26.55 7.85
C ALA A 190 -5.07 -25.38 6.93
N ILE A 191 -6.02 -24.58 6.45
CA ILE A 191 -5.74 -23.38 5.66
C ILE A 191 -5.01 -22.33 6.51
N ALA A 192 -5.44 -22.12 7.75
CA ALA A 192 -4.79 -21.19 8.68
C ALA A 192 -3.37 -21.65 9.04
N ALA A 193 -3.14 -22.95 9.22
CA ALA A 193 -1.82 -23.52 9.44
C ALA A 193 -0.92 -23.39 8.21
N ALA A 194 -1.45 -23.64 7.01
CA ALA A 194 -0.74 -23.43 5.76
C ALA A 194 -0.39 -21.95 5.56
N HIS A 195 -1.32 -21.04 5.84
CA HIS A 195 -1.07 -19.60 5.83
C HIS A 195 -0.04 -19.19 6.89
N ALA A 196 -0.07 -19.78 8.08
CA ALA A 196 0.88 -19.48 9.16
C ALA A 196 2.29 -19.93 8.77
N ALA A 197 2.41 -21.12 8.19
CA ALA A 197 3.66 -21.67 7.68
C ALA A 197 4.23 -20.85 6.52
N VAL A 198 3.40 -20.47 5.55
CA VAL A 198 3.81 -19.63 4.41
C VAL A 198 4.16 -18.21 4.87
N ALA A 199 3.45 -17.68 5.87
CA ALA A 199 3.69 -16.35 6.39
C ALA A 199 4.85 -16.30 7.40
N GLY A 200 5.48 -17.42 7.79
CA GLY A 200 6.58 -17.44 8.76
C GLY A 200 6.15 -17.08 10.19
N VAL A 201 4.89 -17.31 10.51
CA VAL A 201 4.26 -16.93 11.77
C VAL A 201 4.67 -17.89 12.89
N ALA A 202 5.29 -17.38 13.95
CA ALA A 202 5.68 -18.18 15.13
C ALA A 202 4.47 -18.39 16.06
N GLY A 203 3.72 -19.48 15.86
CA GLY A 203 2.62 -19.90 16.73
C GLY A 203 1.60 -20.77 16.01
N ALA A 204 0.99 -21.72 16.71
CA ALA A 204 -0.12 -22.50 16.15
C ALA A 204 -1.33 -21.57 15.92
N PRO A 205 -2.05 -21.72 14.80
CA PRO A 205 -3.30 -20.98 14.59
C PRO A 205 -4.31 -21.36 15.68
N GLU A 206 -5.12 -20.40 16.12
CA GLU A 206 -6.03 -20.55 17.26
C GLU A 206 -7.49 -20.42 16.81
N ALA A 207 -8.39 -21.22 17.40
CA ALA A 207 -9.81 -21.15 17.07
C ALA A 207 -10.40 -19.83 17.60
N ALA A 208 -11.14 -19.11 16.77
CA ALA A 208 -11.85 -17.91 17.21
C ALA A 208 -12.91 -18.29 18.27
N PRO A 209 -13.06 -17.52 19.37
CA PRO A 209 -14.13 -17.74 20.33
C PRO A 209 -15.49 -17.55 19.63
N ALA A 210 -16.45 -18.40 19.99
CA ALA A 210 -17.79 -18.45 19.42
C ALA A 210 -18.60 -17.16 19.66
#